data_AF-A0A497VAM1-F1
#
_entry.id   AF-A0A497VAM1-F1
#
_cell.length_a   1.000
_cell.length_b   1.000
_cell.length_c   1.000
_cell.angle_alpha   90.00
_cell.angle_beta   90.00
_cell.angle_gamma   90.00
#
_symmetry.space_group_name_H-M   'P 1'
#
loop_
_entity.id
_entity.type
_entity.pdbx_description
1 polymer ?
#
loop_
_entity_poly.entity_id
_entity_poly.type
_entity_poly.pdbx_seq_one_letter_code
_entity_poly.pdbx_strand_id
1 'polypeptide(L)'
;MSVVTYFVETSEGYLNSAAETQFGSVAATVGTLIVLAATLIVAFVFINMVFQVRSMDGRTAFWLAVKITLVGLFATNWIQFNAFSSGILSGIDSIAGALVASVGGGVPGPSGTFAEEFDTLIDELGTYLNAAGSELNWMAGAMLDILGVLMLSILGGLAAFILVASRLMIALLIGLAPIMIFLTLFDVTKDYFARWLSALVSFAMYPIVVAGVFATITGVAGALITELGDPAGASNIGALIPFFMMILMA
;
A
#
# COMPACT_ATOMS: atom_id res chain seq x y z
N MET A 1 11.41 17.70 3.26
CA MET A 1 11.25 16.44 2.51
C MET A 1 12.21 15.44 3.12
N SER A 2 11.69 14.53 3.94
CA SER A 2 12.50 13.44 4.51
C SER A 2 12.77 12.37 3.44
N VAL A 3 13.81 11.57 3.68
CA VAL A 3 14.36 10.57 2.76
C VAL A 3 13.32 9.48 2.42
N VAL A 4 12.52 9.05 3.40
CA VAL A 4 11.53 7.98 3.21
C VAL A 4 10.38 8.42 2.31
N THR A 5 9.75 9.56 2.59
CA THR A 5 8.71 10.12 1.72
C THR A 5 9.22 10.38 0.31
N TYR A 6 10.44 10.91 0.14
CA TYR A 6 11.03 11.11 -1.18
C TYR A 6 11.16 9.79 -1.97
N PHE A 7 11.68 8.73 -1.34
CA PHE A 7 11.84 7.44 -2.02
C PHE A 7 10.49 6.77 -2.33
N VAL A 8 9.53 6.85 -1.41
CA VAL A 8 8.20 6.26 -1.60
C VAL A 8 7.45 6.99 -2.71
N GLU A 9 7.32 8.32 -2.65
CA GLU A 9 6.60 9.11 -3.66
C GLU A 9 7.23 8.99 -5.05
N THR A 10 8.57 9.05 -5.13
CA THR A 10 9.28 8.91 -6.41
C THR A 10 9.06 7.51 -7.00
N SER A 11 9.13 6.47 -6.16
CA SER A 11 8.87 5.09 -6.60
C SER A 11 7.42 4.92 -7.04
N GLU A 12 6.46 5.46 -6.30
CA GLU A 12 5.05 5.43 -6.67
C GLU A 12 4.77 6.10 -8.02
N GLY A 13 5.40 7.25 -8.30
CA GLY A 13 5.29 7.91 -9.60
C GLY A 13 5.77 7.04 -10.77
N TYR A 14 6.93 6.39 -10.62
CA TYR A 14 7.45 5.47 -11.64
C TYR A 14 6.60 4.20 -11.76
N LEU A 15 6.15 3.64 -10.64
CA LEU A 15 5.33 2.43 -10.61
C LEU A 15 3.96 2.66 -11.25
N ASN A 16 3.34 3.81 -11.02
CA ASN A 16 2.08 4.19 -11.66
C ASN A 16 2.26 4.33 -13.18
N SER A 17 3.35 4.95 -13.62
CA SER A 17 3.67 5.09 -15.05
C SER A 17 3.91 3.72 -15.72
N ALA A 18 4.60 2.83 -15.01
CA ALA A 18 4.83 1.45 -15.46
C ALA A 18 3.53 0.65 -15.53
N ALA A 19 2.68 0.76 -14.51
CA ALA A 19 1.37 0.12 -14.46
C ALA A 19 0.46 0.59 -15.59
N GLU A 20 0.42 1.90 -15.88
CA GLU A 20 -0.33 2.46 -17.01
C GLU A 20 0.14 1.88 -18.34
N THR A 21 1.46 1.85 -18.56
CA THR A 21 2.04 1.33 -19.80
C THR A 21 1.75 -0.15 -19.98
N GLN A 22 1.92 -0.95 -18.91
CA GLN A 22 1.62 -2.38 -18.91
C GLN A 22 0.13 -2.62 -19.13
N PHE A 23 -0.74 -1.94 -18.39
CA PHE A 23 -2.19 -2.02 -18.57
C PHE A 23 -2.58 -1.67 -20.00
N GLY A 24 -2.06 -0.58 -20.58
CA GLY A 24 -2.35 -0.19 -21.95
C GLY A 24 -1.97 -1.26 -22.97
N SER A 25 -0.79 -1.87 -22.82
CA SER A 25 -0.32 -2.94 -23.71
C SER A 25 -1.18 -4.21 -23.62
N VAL A 26 -1.58 -4.57 -22.40
CA VAL A 26 -2.42 -5.73 -22.13
C VAL A 26 -3.86 -5.46 -22.59
N ALA A 27 -4.40 -4.29 -22.32
CA ALA A 27 -5.73 -3.84 -22.74
C ALA A 27 -5.86 -3.78 -24.27
N ALA A 28 -4.80 -3.38 -24.99
CA ALA A 28 -4.82 -3.42 -26.46
C ALA A 28 -4.95 -4.85 -27.00
N THR A 29 -4.22 -5.80 -26.39
CA THR A 29 -4.25 -7.22 -26.77
C THR A 29 -5.58 -7.88 -26.39
N VAL A 30 -6.02 -7.67 -25.15
CA VAL A 30 -7.23 -8.26 -24.57
C VAL A 30 -8.49 -7.58 -25.10
N GLY A 31 -8.45 -6.30 -25.46
CA GLY A 31 -9.59 -5.54 -25.97
C GLY A 31 -10.20 -6.16 -27.22
N THR A 32 -9.36 -6.62 -28.16
CA THR A 32 -9.83 -7.34 -29.35
C THR A 32 -10.52 -8.66 -28.97
N LEU A 33 -9.95 -9.39 -28.00
CA LEU A 33 -10.53 -10.64 -27.50
C LEU A 33 -11.84 -10.43 -26.74
N ILE A 34 -11.97 -9.34 -25.96
CA ILE A 34 -13.19 -8.95 -25.26
C ILE A 34 -14.31 -8.70 -26.29
N VAL A 35 -14.04 -7.92 -27.34
CA VAL A 35 -15.06 -7.62 -28.36
C VAL A 35 -15.52 -8.89 -29.08
N LEU A 36 -14.58 -9.76 -29.45
CA LEU A 36 -14.90 -11.05 -30.08
C LEU A 36 -15.71 -11.96 -29.14
N ALA A 37 -15.26 -12.11 -27.88
CA ALA A 37 -15.94 -12.93 -26.88
C ALA A 37 -17.34 -12.38 -26.54
N ALA A 38 -17.48 -11.07 -26.39
CA ALA A 38 -18.75 -10.41 -26.16
C ALA A 38 -19.71 -10.64 -27.34
N THR A 39 -19.22 -10.50 -28.57
CA THR A 39 -20.02 -10.74 -29.78
C THR A 39 -20.50 -12.20 -29.84
N LEU A 40 -19.61 -13.16 -29.56
CA LEU A 40 -19.97 -14.58 -29.52
C LEU A 40 -20.96 -14.91 -28.40
N ILE A 41 -20.78 -14.35 -27.20
CA ILE A 41 -21.71 -14.54 -26.09
C ILE A 41 -23.09 -13.99 -26.44
N VAL A 42 -23.15 -12.78 -27.00
CA VAL A 42 -24.41 -12.17 -27.44
C VAL A 42 -25.06 -13.03 -28.53
N ALA A 43 -24.29 -13.51 -29.52
CA ALA A 43 -24.80 -14.41 -30.55
C ALA A 43 -25.35 -15.72 -29.96
N PHE A 44 -24.64 -16.36 -29.03
CA PHE A 44 -25.11 -17.57 -28.36
C PHE A 44 -26.35 -17.31 -27.50
N VAL A 45 -26.47 -16.14 -26.86
CA VAL A 45 -27.67 -15.73 -26.14
C VAL A 45 -28.87 -15.61 -27.09
N PHE A 46 -28.70 -14.97 -28.26
CA PHE A 46 -29.76 -14.89 -29.27
C PHE A 46 -30.16 -16.26 -29.82
N ILE A 47 -29.19 -17.12 -30.15
CA ILE A 47 -29.44 -18.51 -30.58
C ILE A 47 -30.20 -19.26 -29.48
N ASN A 48 -29.76 -19.15 -28.22
CA ASN A 48 -30.43 -19.81 -27.10
C ASN A 48 -31.88 -19.33 -26.92
N MET A 49 -32.14 -18.04 -27.13
CA MET A 49 -33.47 -17.44 -27.06
C MET A 49 -34.38 -17.89 -28.22
N VAL A 50 -33.84 -18.05 -29.43
CA VAL A 50 -34.58 -18.54 -30.61
C VAL A 50 -34.90 -20.03 -30.50
N PHE A 51 -33.92 -20.84 -30.12
CA PHE A 51 -34.07 -22.30 -30.07
C PHE A 51 -34.60 -22.82 -28.73
N GLN A 52 -34.78 -21.97 -27.72
CA GLN A 52 -35.26 -22.30 -26.37
C GLN A 52 -34.57 -23.53 -25.73
N VAL A 53 -33.32 -23.83 -26.11
CA VAL A 53 -32.58 -25.00 -25.60
C VAL A 53 -32.42 -24.93 -24.08
N ARG A 54 -32.41 -23.72 -23.51
CA ARG A 54 -32.48 -23.48 -22.06
C ARG A 54 -33.40 -22.29 -21.82
N SER A 55 -34.31 -22.38 -20.86
CA SER A 55 -35.10 -21.21 -20.44
C SER A 55 -34.16 -20.17 -19.81
N MET A 56 -33.85 -19.11 -20.56
CA MET A 56 -33.08 -18.00 -20.03
C MET A 56 -34.02 -16.95 -19.47
N ASP A 57 -34.00 -16.78 -18.15
CA ASP A 57 -34.81 -15.78 -17.47
C ASP A 57 -34.30 -14.37 -17.80
N GLY A 58 -35.20 -13.41 -18.04
CA GLY A 58 -34.83 -12.06 -18.53
C GLY A 58 -33.86 -11.32 -17.60
N ARG A 59 -33.89 -11.65 -16.30
CA ARG A 59 -32.96 -11.15 -15.28
C ARG A 59 -31.52 -11.62 -15.53
N THR A 60 -31.32 -12.86 -15.95
CA THR A 60 -30.00 -13.42 -16.24
C THR A 60 -29.39 -12.78 -17.49
N ALA A 61 -30.21 -12.54 -18.52
CA ALA A 61 -29.81 -11.85 -19.72
C ALA A 61 -29.40 -10.39 -19.43
N PHE A 62 -30.17 -9.69 -18.60
CA PHE A 62 -29.86 -8.33 -18.16
C PHE A 62 -28.52 -8.27 -17.41
N TRP A 63 -28.30 -9.14 -16.43
CA TRP A 63 -27.04 -9.18 -15.67
C TRP A 63 -25.84 -9.52 -16.54
N LEU A 64 -26.02 -10.39 -17.53
CA LEU A 64 -24.97 -10.71 -18.49
C LEU A 64 -24.64 -9.51 -19.39
N ALA A 65 -25.63 -8.72 -19.82
CA ALA A 65 -25.41 -7.48 -20.56
C ALA A 65 -24.64 -6.45 -19.72
N VAL A 66 -25.05 -6.22 -18.47
CA VAL A 66 -24.35 -5.33 -17.54
C VAL A 66 -22.89 -5.77 -17.34
N LYS A 67 -22.66 -7.07 -17.16
CA LYS A 67 -21.33 -7.65 -17.01
C LYS A 67 -20.44 -7.38 -18.23
N ILE A 68 -20.96 -7.59 -19.44
CA ILE A 68 -20.23 -7.31 -20.68
C ILE A 68 -19.87 -5.82 -20.77
N THR A 69 -20.81 -4.92 -20.45
CA THR A 69 -20.56 -3.47 -20.45
C THR A 69 -19.48 -3.07 -19.44
N LEU A 70 -19.55 -3.61 -18.22
CA LEU A 70 -18.54 -3.34 -17.18
C LEU A 70 -17.16 -3.86 -17.57
N VAL A 71 -17.07 -5.08 -18.10
CA VAL A 71 -15.80 -5.64 -18.60
C VAL A 71 -15.25 -4.78 -19.73
N GLY A 72 -16.09 -4.37 -20.69
CA GLY A 72 -15.68 -3.49 -21.78
C GLY A 72 -15.15 -2.14 -21.28
N LEU A 73 -15.84 -1.52 -20.31
CA LEU A 73 -15.45 -0.22 -19.78
C LEU A 73 -14.17 -0.30 -18.94
N PHE A 74 -14.08 -1.23 -17.99
CA PHE A 74 -12.96 -1.30 -17.06
C PHE A 74 -11.72 -1.99 -17.62
N ALA A 75 -11.84 -2.96 -18.53
CA ALA A 75 -10.67 -3.65 -19.06
C ALA A 75 -9.99 -2.88 -20.21
N THR A 76 -10.69 -1.94 -20.85
CA THR A 76 -10.15 -1.21 -22.01
C THR A 76 -9.80 0.25 -21.71
N ASN A 77 -10.41 0.85 -20.68
CA ASN A 77 -10.21 2.26 -20.34
C ASN A 77 -9.38 2.41 -19.06
N TRP A 78 -8.10 2.77 -19.23
CA TRP A 78 -7.19 3.03 -18.13
C TRP A 78 -7.72 4.12 -17.17
N ILE A 79 -8.26 5.22 -17.70
CA ILE A 79 -8.69 6.36 -16.88
C ILE A 79 -9.77 5.94 -15.89
N GLN A 80 -10.78 5.20 -16.37
CA GLN A 80 -11.89 4.74 -15.53
C GLN A 80 -11.43 3.71 -14.51
N PHE A 81 -10.55 2.79 -14.92
CA PHE A 81 -9.99 1.78 -14.03
C PHE A 81 -9.09 2.41 -12.95
N ASN A 82 -8.21 3.32 -13.34
CA ASN A 82 -7.28 3.98 -12.44
C ASN A 82 -8.00 4.87 -11.44
N ALA A 83 -9.05 5.62 -11.84
CA ALA A 83 -9.84 6.43 -10.91
C ALA A 83 -10.47 5.57 -9.79
N PHE A 84 -10.99 4.40 -10.14
CA PHE A 84 -11.54 3.46 -9.16
C PHE A 84 -10.45 2.82 -8.29
N SER A 85 -9.37 2.33 -8.91
CA SER A 85 -8.30 1.65 -8.19
C SER A 85 -7.54 2.59 -7.24
N SER A 86 -7.15 3.77 -7.72
CA SER A 86 -6.43 4.77 -6.93
C SER A 86 -7.26 5.28 -5.76
N GLY A 87 -8.57 5.46 -5.92
CA GLY A 87 -9.46 5.86 -4.83
C GLY A 87 -9.55 4.83 -3.70
N ILE A 88 -9.53 3.54 -4.03
CA ILE A 88 -9.49 2.47 -3.02
C ILE A 88 -8.12 2.41 -2.34
N LEU A 89 -7.04 2.42 -3.12
CA LEU A 89 -5.68 2.31 -2.60
C LEU A 89 -5.35 3.50 -1.69
N SER A 90 -5.69 4.73 -2.10
CA SER A 90 -5.47 5.92 -1.27
C SER A 90 -6.28 5.90 0.03
N GLY A 91 -7.51 5.36 0.01
CA GLY A 91 -8.30 5.15 1.22
C GLY A 91 -7.63 4.16 2.19
N ILE A 92 -7.05 3.08 1.66
CA ILE A 92 -6.29 2.10 2.46
C ILE A 92 -5.03 2.74 3.05
N ASP A 93 -4.32 3.56 2.29
CA ASP A 93 -3.12 4.27 2.76
C ASP A 93 -3.44 5.30 3.85
N SER A 94 -4.59 5.97 3.73
CA SER A 94 -5.14 6.85 4.76
C SER A 94 -5.41 6.12 6.08
N ILE A 95 -5.90 4.88 6.02
CA ILE A 95 -6.10 4.05 7.22
C ILE A 95 -4.76 3.71 7.87
N ALA A 96 -3.74 3.37 7.05
CA ALA A 96 -2.40 3.10 7.53
C ALA A 96 -1.78 4.33 8.23
N GLY A 97 -1.92 5.53 7.65
CA GLY A 97 -1.44 6.75 8.28
C GLY A 97 -2.19 7.09 9.57
N ALA A 98 -3.51 6.97 9.59
CA ALA A 98 -4.30 7.19 10.80
C ALA A 98 -3.90 6.25 11.97
N LEU A 99 -3.52 5.00 11.67
CA LEU A 99 -3.02 4.05 12.68
C LEU A 99 -1.71 4.52 13.32
N VAL A 100 -0.77 5.05 12.54
CA VAL A 100 0.50 5.57 13.09
C VAL A 100 0.27 6.86 13.87
N ALA A 101 -0.51 7.79 13.30
CA ALA A 101 -0.84 9.05 13.96
C ALA A 101 -1.44 8.83 15.36
N SER A 102 -2.28 7.80 15.49
CA SER A 102 -2.93 7.46 16.77
C SER A 102 -1.97 7.03 17.88
N VAL A 103 -0.80 6.50 17.55
CA VAL A 103 0.20 6.05 18.53
C VAL A 103 1.30 7.08 18.78
N GLY A 104 1.62 7.91 17.78
CA GLY A 104 2.50 9.07 17.93
C GLY A 104 1.92 10.23 18.74
N GLY A 105 0.65 10.14 19.17
CA GLY A 105 0.01 11.18 19.99
C GLY A 105 -0.38 12.47 19.23
N GLY A 106 -0.34 12.43 17.89
CA GLY A 106 -0.56 13.58 17.00
C GLY A 106 -1.86 13.53 16.20
N VAL A 107 -2.23 14.68 15.63
CA VAL A 107 -3.28 14.79 14.61
C VAL A 107 -2.68 14.33 13.27
N PRO A 108 -3.39 13.52 12.46
CA PRO A 108 -2.88 13.11 11.14
C PRO A 108 -2.40 14.31 10.32
N GLY A 109 -1.21 14.20 9.73
CA GLY A 109 -0.59 15.17 8.85
C GLY A 109 -1.43 15.44 7.60
N PRO A 110 -1.13 16.52 6.86
CA PRO A 110 -1.90 16.97 5.69
C PRO A 110 -2.23 15.90 4.64
N SER A 111 -1.36 14.90 4.44
CA SER A 111 -1.59 13.79 3.50
C SER A 111 -2.21 12.56 4.15
N GLY A 112 -2.11 12.43 5.49
CA GLY A 112 -2.62 11.30 6.26
C GLY A 112 -2.03 9.95 5.85
N THR A 113 -0.85 9.95 5.23
CA THR A 113 -0.17 8.74 4.75
C THR A 113 0.79 8.20 5.81
N PHE A 114 1.04 6.89 5.79
CA PHE A 114 2.02 6.25 6.69
C PHE A 114 3.41 6.90 6.61
N ALA A 115 3.86 7.25 5.40
CA ALA A 115 5.21 7.80 5.19
C ALA A 115 5.41 9.15 5.89
N GLU A 116 4.40 10.03 5.86
CA GLU A 116 4.45 11.34 6.51
C GLU A 116 4.45 11.23 8.05
N GLU A 117 3.60 10.36 8.60
CA GLU A 117 3.54 10.12 10.04
C GLU A 117 4.84 9.50 10.57
N PHE A 118 5.40 8.57 9.80
CA PHE A 118 6.65 7.92 10.14
C PHE A 118 7.85 8.90 10.09
N ASP A 119 7.84 9.87 9.17
CA ASP A 119 8.86 10.92 9.13
C ASP A 119 8.81 11.84 10.36
N THR A 120 7.60 12.18 10.83
CA THR A 120 7.40 12.99 12.03
C THR A 120 7.93 12.28 13.28
N LEU A 121 7.72 10.97 13.36
CA LEU A 121 8.21 10.10 14.42
C LEU A 121 9.75 10.03 14.43
N ILE A 122 10.39 9.88 13.25
CA ILE A 122 11.86 9.93 13.13
C ILE A 122 12.40 11.27 13.64
N ASP A 123 11.73 12.38 13.33
CA ASP A 123 12.16 13.72 13.75
C ASP A 123 12.07 13.91 15.28
N GLU A 124 10.99 13.42 15.89
CA GLU A 124 10.81 13.44 17.34
C GLU A 124 11.89 12.59 18.05
N LEU A 125 12.15 11.38 17.55
CA LEU A 125 13.22 10.53 18.08
C LEU A 125 14.62 11.13 17.89
N GLY A 126 14.87 11.77 16.74
CA GLY A 126 16.11 12.50 16.49
C GLY A 126 16.32 13.65 17.48
N THR A 127 15.24 14.33 17.88
CA THR A 127 15.25 15.38 18.89
C THR A 127 15.59 14.82 20.28
N TYR A 128 14.99 13.68 20.66
CA TYR A 128 15.33 12.99 21.92
C TYR A 128 16.78 12.50 21.97
N LEU A 129 17.30 11.95 20.88
CA LEU A 129 18.71 11.52 20.78
C LEU A 129 19.67 12.70 20.94
N ASN A 130 19.38 13.82 20.29
CA ASN A 130 20.17 15.05 20.44
C ASN A 130 20.15 15.58 21.87
N ALA A 131 19.00 15.56 22.54
CA ALA A 131 18.87 15.97 23.94
C ALA A 131 19.70 15.06 24.87
N ALA A 132 19.60 13.73 24.72
CA ALA A 132 20.39 12.78 25.51
C ALA A 132 21.89 12.90 25.24
N GLY A 133 22.30 13.18 24.00
CA GLY A 133 23.70 13.41 23.63
C GLY A 133 24.29 14.69 24.22
N SER A 134 23.47 15.73 24.43
CA SER A 134 23.90 17.01 25.00
C SER A 134 24.25 16.95 26.50
N GLU A 135 23.71 15.95 27.21
CA GLU A 135 24.00 15.67 28.62
C GLU A 135 25.28 14.82 28.81
N LEU A 136 25.84 14.28 27.72
CA LEU A 136 27.06 13.49 27.73
C LEU A 136 28.31 14.34 27.43
N ASN A 137 29.49 13.80 27.76
CA ASN A 137 30.77 14.40 27.38
C ASN A 137 30.85 14.57 25.84
N TRP A 138 31.52 15.61 25.34
CA TRP A 138 31.56 16.00 23.91
C TRP A 138 31.84 14.84 22.94
N MET A 139 32.70 13.89 23.33
CA MET A 139 33.01 12.69 22.53
C MET A 139 31.95 11.59 22.63
N ALA A 140 31.32 11.42 23.80
CA ALA A 140 30.23 10.47 24.00
C ALA A 140 28.94 10.96 23.32
N GLY A 141 28.66 12.27 23.37
CA GLY A 141 27.56 12.89 22.63
C GLY A 141 27.72 12.73 21.12
N ALA A 142 28.92 12.99 20.58
CA ALA A 142 29.18 12.79 19.15
C ALA A 142 29.06 11.32 18.70
N MET A 143 29.49 10.37 19.53
CA MET A 143 29.31 8.93 19.24
C MET A 143 27.84 8.50 19.29
N LEU A 144 27.07 9.06 20.23
CA LEU A 144 25.64 8.79 20.37
C LEU A 144 24.85 9.36 19.19
N ASP A 145 25.20 10.55 18.71
CA ASP A 145 24.57 11.16 17.53
C ASP A 145 24.81 10.33 16.27
N ILE A 146 26.06 9.91 16.01
CA ILE A 146 26.40 9.03 14.88
C ILE A 146 25.64 7.70 14.95
N LEU A 147 25.58 7.08 16.14
CA LEU A 147 24.88 5.82 16.36
C LEU A 147 23.35 6.00 16.20
N GLY A 148 22.80 7.10 16.72
CA GLY A 148 21.39 7.45 16.64
C GLY A 148 20.93 7.65 15.21
N VAL A 149 21.68 8.43 14.42
CA VAL A 149 21.43 8.63 12.99
C VAL A 149 21.52 7.31 12.22
N LEU A 150 22.53 6.47 12.50
CA LEU A 150 22.66 5.15 11.86
C LEU A 150 21.42 4.27 12.13
N MET A 151 21.00 4.20 13.39
CA MET A 151 19.87 3.39 13.86
C MET A 151 18.54 3.87 13.24
N LEU A 152 18.27 5.18 13.28
CA LEU A 152 17.10 5.78 12.65
C LEU A 152 17.09 5.60 11.12
N SER A 153 18.27 5.68 10.48
CA SER A 153 18.40 5.47 9.03
C SER A 153 18.10 4.03 8.64
N ILE A 154 18.50 3.04 9.45
CA ILE A 154 18.17 1.62 9.20
C ILE A 154 16.67 1.38 9.34
N LEU A 155 16.06 1.92 10.39
CA LEU A 155 14.63 1.77 10.65
C LEU A 155 13.79 2.40 9.53
N GLY A 156 14.14 3.62 9.12
CA GLY A 156 13.48 4.29 7.99
C GLY A 156 13.75 3.64 6.65
N GLY A 157 14.97 3.14 6.42
CA GLY A 157 15.31 2.41 5.21
C GLY A 157 14.53 1.11 5.05
N LEU A 158 14.38 0.33 6.13
CA LEU A 158 13.59 -0.91 6.12
C LEU A 158 12.10 -0.64 5.90
N ALA A 159 11.53 0.34 6.60
CA ALA A 159 10.14 0.74 6.42
C ALA A 159 9.88 1.19 4.96
N ALA A 160 10.72 2.07 4.42
CA ALA A 160 10.64 2.52 3.03
C ALA A 160 10.72 1.35 2.04
N PHE A 161 11.67 0.45 2.23
CA PHE A 161 11.87 -0.71 1.36
C PHE A 161 10.64 -1.63 1.33
N ILE A 162 10.09 -1.95 2.50
CA ILE A 162 8.91 -2.79 2.68
C ILE A 162 7.68 -2.18 1.98
N LEU A 163 7.46 -0.87 2.12
CA LEU A 163 6.37 -0.17 1.44
C LEU A 163 6.55 -0.17 -0.07
N VAL A 164 7.74 0.20 -0.57
CA VAL A 164 8.02 0.23 -2.01
C VAL A 164 7.86 -1.16 -2.63
N ALA A 165 8.28 -2.21 -1.94
CA ALA A 165 8.08 -3.59 -2.39
C ALA A 165 6.58 -3.95 -2.54
N SER A 166 5.73 -3.53 -1.59
CA SER A 166 4.28 -3.72 -1.69
C SER A 166 3.67 -2.98 -2.88
N ARG A 167 4.10 -1.73 -3.11
CA ARG A 167 3.65 -0.90 -4.24
C ARG A 167 4.06 -1.50 -5.58
N LEU A 168 5.27 -2.04 -5.67
CA LEU A 168 5.76 -2.70 -6.87
C LEU A 168 4.86 -3.87 -7.26
N MET A 169 4.46 -4.67 -6.27
CA MET A 169 3.59 -5.81 -6.50
C MET A 169 2.16 -5.38 -6.89
N ILE A 170 1.63 -4.35 -6.25
CA ILE A 170 0.33 -3.75 -6.63
C ILE A 170 0.39 -3.26 -8.08
N ALA A 171 1.42 -2.50 -8.45
CA ALA A 171 1.60 -1.98 -9.81
C ALA A 171 1.61 -3.10 -10.87
N LEU A 172 2.29 -4.20 -10.58
CA LEU A 172 2.31 -5.38 -11.45
C LEU A 172 0.93 -6.04 -11.57
N LEU A 173 0.21 -6.18 -10.45
CA LEU A 173 -1.14 -6.75 -10.44
C LEU A 173 -2.14 -5.86 -11.18
N ILE A 174 -2.02 -4.53 -11.06
CA ILE A 174 -2.79 -3.52 -11.77
C ILE A 174 -2.51 -3.59 -13.28
N GLY A 175 -1.26 -3.77 -13.70
CA GLY A 175 -0.90 -3.98 -15.11
C GLY A 175 -1.59 -5.21 -15.74
N LEU A 176 -1.83 -6.27 -14.95
CA LEU A 176 -2.52 -7.48 -15.37
C LEU A 176 -4.05 -7.40 -15.29
N ALA A 177 -4.61 -6.31 -14.74
CA ALA A 177 -6.04 -6.15 -14.51
C ALA A 177 -6.93 -6.41 -15.75
N PRO A 178 -6.58 -5.99 -16.99
CA PRO A 178 -7.44 -6.23 -18.15
C PRO A 178 -7.68 -7.72 -18.42
N ILE A 179 -6.65 -8.57 -18.24
CA ILE A 179 -6.77 -10.03 -18.39
C ILE A 179 -7.71 -10.56 -17.32
N MET A 180 -7.48 -10.17 -16.07
CA MET A 180 -8.26 -10.68 -14.94
C MET A 180 -9.73 -10.29 -15.03
N ILE A 181 -10.01 -9.04 -15.43
CA ILE A 181 -11.37 -8.56 -15.69
C ILE A 181 -11.99 -9.32 -16.87
N PHE A 182 -11.25 -9.56 -17.95
CA PHE A 182 -11.73 -10.38 -19.06
C PHE A 182 -12.11 -11.81 -18.63
N LEU A 183 -11.30 -12.45 -17.78
CA LEU A 183 -11.59 -13.79 -17.27
C LEU A 183 -12.89 -13.85 -16.45
N THR A 184 -13.39 -12.73 -15.93
CA THR A 184 -14.70 -12.72 -15.26
C THR A 184 -15.82 -13.06 -16.22
N LEU A 185 -15.68 -12.80 -17.51
CA LEU A 185 -16.72 -12.97 -18.53
C LEU A 185 -17.26 -14.42 -18.56
N PHE A 186 -16.38 -15.40 -18.37
CA PHE A 186 -16.72 -16.82 -18.36
C PHE A 186 -16.86 -17.37 -16.93
N ASP A 187 -17.87 -18.22 -16.71
CA ASP A 187 -18.12 -18.80 -15.39
C ASP A 187 -17.02 -19.75 -14.92
N VAL A 188 -16.27 -20.34 -15.85
CA VAL A 188 -15.16 -21.28 -15.56
C VAL A 188 -13.91 -20.54 -15.09
N THR A 189 -13.67 -19.32 -15.58
CA THR A 189 -12.43 -18.57 -15.31
C THR A 189 -12.59 -17.46 -14.28
N LYS A 190 -13.81 -17.18 -13.81
CA LYS A 190 -14.08 -16.12 -12.82
C LYS A 190 -13.31 -16.28 -11.51
N ASP A 191 -12.96 -17.51 -11.14
CA ASP A 191 -12.23 -17.80 -9.89
C ASP A 191 -10.80 -17.25 -9.92
N TYR A 192 -10.21 -17.11 -11.12
CA TYR A 192 -8.90 -16.45 -11.27
C TYR A 192 -8.99 -14.96 -10.89
N PHE A 193 -10.05 -14.27 -11.30
CA PHE A 193 -10.28 -12.88 -10.91
C PHE A 193 -10.41 -12.76 -9.38
N ALA A 194 -11.17 -13.65 -8.74
CA ALA A 194 -11.33 -13.64 -7.29
C ALA A 194 -9.98 -13.83 -6.56
N ARG A 195 -9.14 -14.74 -7.05
CA ARG A 195 -7.78 -14.96 -6.49
C ARG A 195 -6.86 -13.77 -6.71
N TRP A 196 -6.89 -13.16 -7.89
CA TRP A 196 -6.13 -11.94 -8.17
C TRP A 196 -6.58 -10.77 -7.30
N LEU A 197 -7.89 -10.57 -7.16
CA LEU A 197 -8.46 -9.53 -6.31
C LEU A 197 -8.06 -9.76 -4.85
N SER A 198 -8.14 -11.00 -4.38
CA SER A 198 -7.67 -11.37 -3.04
C SER A 198 -6.18 -11.09 -2.85
N ALA A 199 -5.34 -11.37 -3.84
CA ALA A 199 -3.92 -11.03 -3.80
C ALA A 199 -3.70 -9.50 -3.76
N LEU A 200 -4.40 -8.74 -4.61
CA LEU A 200 -4.33 -7.27 -4.64
C LEU A 200 -4.70 -6.67 -3.29
N VAL A 201 -5.83 -7.11 -2.71
CA VAL A 201 -6.26 -6.69 -1.37
C VAL A 201 -5.21 -7.08 -0.32
N SER A 202 -4.63 -8.28 -0.40
CA SER A 202 -3.59 -8.71 0.55
C SER A 202 -2.36 -7.81 0.50
N PHE A 203 -1.90 -7.42 -0.70
CA PHE A 203 -0.79 -6.48 -0.84
C PHE A 203 -1.16 -5.06 -0.41
N ALA A 204 -2.40 -4.63 -0.65
CA ALA A 204 -2.89 -3.33 -0.18
C ALA A 204 -2.98 -3.26 1.35
N MET A 205 -3.25 -4.37 2.04
CA MET A 205 -3.24 -4.42 3.50
C MET A 205 -1.82 -4.38 4.11
N TYR A 206 -0.78 -4.59 3.30
CA TYR A 206 0.59 -4.69 3.83
C TYR A 206 1.07 -3.37 4.46
N PRO A 207 0.90 -2.18 3.84
CA PRO A 207 1.13 -0.89 4.51
C PRO A 207 0.41 -0.74 5.85
N ILE A 208 -0.83 -1.23 5.98
CA ILE A 208 -1.60 -1.17 7.24
C ILE A 208 -0.95 -2.04 8.33
N VAL A 209 -0.53 -3.25 7.98
CA VAL A 209 0.11 -4.16 8.95
C VAL A 209 1.45 -3.59 9.41
N VAL A 210 2.24 -3.09 8.46
CA VAL A 210 3.52 -2.42 8.73
C VAL A 210 3.30 -1.20 9.63
N ALA A 211 2.30 -0.38 9.31
CA ALA A 211 1.86 0.73 10.14
C ALA A 211 1.52 0.31 11.57
N GLY A 212 0.71 -0.73 11.73
CA GLY A 212 0.34 -1.25 13.04
C GLY A 212 1.54 -1.76 13.84
N VAL A 213 2.45 -2.51 13.22
CA VAL A 213 3.66 -3.02 13.88
C VAL A 213 4.56 -1.86 14.34
N PHE A 214 4.87 -0.90 13.45
CA PHE A 214 5.69 0.26 13.81
C PHE A 214 5.03 1.14 14.86
N ALA A 215 3.72 1.33 14.79
CA ALA A 215 2.95 2.03 15.81
C ALA A 215 3.11 1.33 17.17
N THR A 216 2.91 0.02 17.25
CA THR A 216 3.09 -0.73 18.51
C THR A 216 4.51 -0.65 19.07
N ILE A 217 5.54 -0.79 18.22
CA ILE A 217 6.94 -0.69 18.65
C ILE A 217 7.22 0.71 19.20
N THR A 218 6.71 1.74 18.54
CA THR A 218 6.90 3.13 18.98
C THR A 218 6.15 3.42 20.27
N GLY A 219 4.90 2.98 20.40
CA GLY A 219 4.13 3.15 21.64
C GLY A 219 4.80 2.49 22.84
N VAL A 220 5.39 1.30 22.66
CA VAL A 220 6.17 0.62 23.71
C VAL A 220 7.45 1.40 24.03
N ALA A 221 8.17 1.88 23.01
CA ALA A 221 9.37 2.68 23.24
C ALA A 221 9.08 4.01 23.95
N GLY A 222 8.00 4.71 23.59
CA GLY A 222 7.57 5.94 24.24
C GLY A 222 7.15 5.72 25.70
N ALA A 223 6.46 4.62 25.99
CA ALA A 223 6.15 4.22 27.37
C ALA A 223 7.43 3.96 28.18
N LEU A 224 8.41 3.27 27.59
CA LEU A 224 9.71 3.03 28.23
C LEU A 224 10.50 4.31 28.44
N ILE A 225 10.54 5.23 27.48
CA ILE A 225 11.19 6.55 27.65
C ILE A 225 10.54 7.33 28.79
N THR A 226 9.20 7.29 28.88
CA THR A 226 8.45 7.93 29.98
C THR A 226 8.74 7.27 31.33
N GLU A 227 8.88 5.95 31.36
CA GLU A 227 9.18 5.17 32.56
C GLU A 227 10.65 5.28 33.00
N LEU A 228 11.57 5.51 32.06
CA LEU A 228 12.99 5.82 32.34
C LEU A 228 13.18 7.21 32.98
N GLY A 229 12.18 8.11 32.91
CA GLY A 229 12.18 9.40 33.60
C GLY A 229 13.08 10.48 32.98
N ASP A 230 13.24 11.59 33.70
CA ASP A 230 13.87 12.86 33.27
C ASP A 230 15.22 12.67 32.55
N PRO A 231 15.40 13.19 31.31
CA PRO A 231 16.66 13.19 30.57
C PRO A 231 17.86 13.74 31.37
N ALA A 232 17.62 14.64 32.32
CA ALA A 232 18.65 15.22 33.17
C ALA A 232 19.30 14.23 34.17
N GLY A 233 18.73 13.03 34.33
CA GLY A 233 19.26 11.97 35.20
C GLY A 233 19.96 10.80 34.49
N ALA A 234 19.91 10.75 33.15
CA ALA A 234 20.34 9.59 32.37
C ALA A 234 21.82 9.71 31.94
N SER A 235 22.76 9.69 32.89
CA SER A 235 24.21 9.74 32.61
C SER A 235 24.78 8.47 31.96
N ASN A 236 23.95 7.49 31.60
CA ASN A 236 24.36 6.12 31.27
C ASN A 236 23.84 5.66 29.90
N ILE A 237 24.65 4.83 29.25
CA ILE A 237 24.38 4.08 28.00
C ILE A 237 23.01 3.35 27.98
N GLY A 238 22.37 3.17 29.15
CA GLY A 238 21.02 2.61 29.29
C GLY A 238 19.92 3.42 28.58
N ALA A 239 20.12 4.71 28.31
CA ALA A 239 19.19 5.53 27.51
C ALA A 239 19.04 5.04 26.05
N LEU A 240 19.97 4.20 25.57
CA LEU A 240 19.95 3.62 24.22
C LEU A 240 19.20 2.27 24.15
N ILE A 241 18.84 1.67 25.29
CA ILE A 241 18.15 0.37 25.32
C ILE A 241 16.81 0.40 24.54
N PRO A 242 15.96 1.42 24.69
CA PRO A 242 14.72 1.51 23.91
C PRO A 242 14.97 1.55 22.39
N PHE A 243 16.04 2.21 21.95
CA PHE A 243 16.43 2.28 20.53
C PHE A 243 16.91 0.94 19.97
N PHE A 244 17.79 0.24 20.70
CA PHE A 244 18.23 -1.10 20.30
C PHE A 244 17.06 -2.09 20.28
N MET A 245 16.15 -2.00 21.25
CA MET A 245 14.99 -2.87 21.33
C MET A 245 13.99 -2.59 20.19
N MET A 246 13.77 -1.32 19.86
CA MET A 246 12.93 -0.91 18.72
C MET A 246 13.45 -1.48 17.39
N ILE A 247 14.77 -1.48 17.15
CA ILE A 247 15.36 -2.04 15.94
C ILE A 247 15.39 -3.57 15.93
N LEU A 248 15.53 -4.21 17.10
CA LEU A 248 15.47 -5.66 17.22
C LEU A 248 14.04 -6.21 17.03
N MET A 249 13.03 -5.37 17.25
CA MET A 249 11.61 -5.71 17.12
C MET A 249 10.99 -5.35 15.74
N ALA A 250 11.67 -4.52 14.95
CA ALA A 250 11.27 -4.11 13.59
C ALA A 250 11.75 -5.11 12.52
#